data_AF-A0A5N5CU00-F1
#
_entry.id   AF-A0A5N5CU00-F1
#
_cell.length_a   1.000
_cell.length_b   1.000
_cell.length_c   1.000
_cell.angle_alpha   90.00
_cell.angle_beta   90.00
_cell.angle_gamma   90.00
#
_symmetry.space_group_name_H-M   'P 1'
#
loop_
_entity.id
_entity.type
_entity.pdbx_description
1 polymer ?
#
loop_
_entity_poly.entity_id
_entity_poly.type
_entity_poly.pdbx_seq_one_letter_code
_entity_poly.pdbx_strand_id
1 'polypeptide(L)'
;MCKLEHGNIVFDTHLDSHSDLGINAPPEDRVTLRRITSCAPLVTEGYTESVKAVYTNSTYVRYLYGPQGIPPNVSDEVTMDYPEFSVIDYYGTGKETIEKTAFSLGGFEYRLLNDGTTNDYKTSWLPIPQLRNNASDTVILFLSANYVNFGAPVDDPWYSAHRELSNVIYADQASSPLACKIQQQFCYPALSGEAQCEPFSGMYDDSGAYQFEERQKPSYIWTATLMSQLHDIYNIASVLRTSALASKFYMQADIIGPLPDNQWQIDLEYMHNITLANLQSAAVSIAKGPSNPNLLQYVNPPTDSASKKLCKNQKVYSTAHFNFSLFWLILVLSLGTVLLLLSYTLEPFVRLIQRRRWLRYDPLVDAYARLEWTTNETLQLQRLAHEELGVGEWKGCVDDVPVTVDGRQRLAVLDVSDLRHPRLKRPAKGYEEVLAGHDGDTVASVERGRAEEEGEGEEKKEGVESSVAQCDSPISPLE
;
A
#
# COMPACT_ATOMS: atom_id res chain seq x y z
N MET A 1 -0.90 -24.32 -35.15
CA MET A 1 -2.11 -24.55 -34.34
C MET A 1 -2.73 -23.26 -33.83
N CYS A 2 -1.96 -22.17 -33.70
CA CYS A 2 -2.58 -20.85 -33.55
C CYS A 2 -3.53 -20.59 -34.73
N LYS A 3 -4.72 -20.08 -34.44
CA LYS A 3 -5.72 -19.65 -35.43
C LYS A 3 -5.22 -18.46 -36.25
N LEU A 4 -4.42 -17.60 -35.61
CA LEU A 4 -3.79 -16.45 -36.24
C LEU A 4 -2.29 -16.72 -36.50
N GLU A 5 -1.83 -16.38 -37.71
CA GLU A 5 -0.41 -16.37 -38.07
C GLU A 5 0.32 -15.17 -37.43
N HIS A 6 -0.35 -14.02 -37.36
CA HIS A 6 0.15 -12.76 -36.80
C HIS A 6 -0.89 -12.12 -35.88
N GLY A 7 -0.46 -11.25 -34.97
CA GLY A 7 -1.36 -10.58 -34.02
C GLY A 7 -1.67 -11.38 -32.75
N ASN A 8 -0.89 -12.43 -32.45
CA ASN A 8 -0.91 -13.06 -31.13
C ASN A 8 -0.33 -12.11 -30.07
N ILE A 9 -0.69 -12.29 -28.79
CA ILE A 9 -0.30 -11.36 -27.71
C ILE A 9 0.81 -11.95 -26.84
N VAL A 10 1.73 -11.09 -26.43
CA VAL A 10 2.83 -11.43 -25.51
C VAL A 10 2.92 -10.36 -24.44
N PHE A 11 2.79 -10.77 -23.18
CA PHE A 11 3.09 -9.93 -22.02
C PHE A 11 4.50 -10.26 -21.53
N ASP A 12 5.37 -9.25 -21.47
CA ASP A 12 6.75 -9.38 -20.99
C ASP A 12 6.96 -8.47 -19.78
N THR A 13 6.77 -9.03 -18.59
CA THR A 13 6.83 -8.32 -17.32
C THR A 13 8.22 -8.42 -16.73
N HIS A 14 8.80 -7.28 -16.37
CA HIS A 14 10.05 -7.21 -15.61
C HIS A 14 9.75 -6.60 -14.24
N LEU A 15 10.15 -7.30 -13.18
CA LEU A 15 9.87 -6.92 -11.79
C LEU A 15 11.16 -6.95 -10.98
N ASP A 16 11.36 -5.94 -10.13
CA ASP A 16 12.44 -5.87 -9.18
C ASP A 16 11.93 -6.14 -7.75
N SER A 17 12.60 -7.08 -7.07
CA SER A 17 12.27 -7.47 -5.69
C SER A 17 12.16 -6.28 -4.73
N HIS A 18 12.95 -5.23 -4.92
CA HIS A 18 13.02 -4.08 -4.03
C HIS A 18 12.03 -2.98 -4.39
N SER A 19 12.00 -2.54 -5.65
CA SER A 19 11.13 -1.42 -6.06
C SER A 19 9.67 -1.83 -6.18
N ASP A 20 9.41 -3.04 -6.70
CA ASP A 20 8.05 -3.45 -7.08
C ASP A 20 7.41 -4.33 -5.99
N LEU A 21 8.21 -5.15 -5.30
CA LEU A 21 7.73 -6.06 -4.25
C LEU A 21 8.10 -5.63 -2.82
N GLY A 22 8.91 -4.58 -2.69
CA GLY A 22 9.24 -3.99 -1.39
C GLY A 22 10.23 -4.81 -0.55
N ILE A 23 10.89 -5.83 -1.07
CA ILE A 23 11.88 -6.62 -0.33
C ILE A 23 13.11 -5.72 -0.06
N ASN A 24 13.34 -5.36 1.20
CA ASN A 24 14.40 -4.43 1.58
C ASN A 24 15.77 -5.12 1.70
N ALA A 25 16.26 -5.66 0.59
CA ALA A 25 17.60 -6.23 0.46
C ALA A 25 18.62 -5.19 -0.05
N PRO A 26 19.90 -5.29 0.37
CA PRO A 26 20.97 -4.48 -0.20
C PRO A 26 21.16 -4.82 -1.70
N PRO A 27 21.70 -3.91 -2.52
CA PRO A 27 21.77 -4.08 -3.98
C PRO A 27 22.35 -5.40 -4.46
N GLU A 28 23.36 -5.94 -3.76
CA GLU A 28 24.02 -7.21 -4.08
C GLU A 28 23.15 -8.46 -3.87
N ASP A 29 22.08 -8.34 -3.06
CA ASP A 29 21.20 -9.44 -2.68
C ASP A 29 19.81 -9.30 -3.32
N ARG A 30 19.63 -8.36 -4.27
CA ARG A 30 18.36 -8.14 -4.99
C ARG A 30 18.20 -9.14 -6.12
N VAL A 31 16.94 -9.48 -6.37
CA VAL A 31 16.51 -10.37 -7.45
C VAL A 31 15.56 -9.61 -8.36
N THR A 32 15.69 -9.81 -9.67
CA THR A 32 14.71 -9.37 -10.65
C THR A 32 14.02 -10.59 -11.25
N LEU A 33 12.71 -10.53 -11.41
CA LEU A 33 11.92 -11.54 -12.11
C LEU A 33 11.56 -11.01 -13.49
N ARG A 34 11.71 -11.86 -14.50
CA ARG A 34 11.09 -11.67 -15.80
C ARG A 34 10.05 -12.76 -16.03
N ARG A 35 8.84 -12.37 -16.42
CA ARG A 35 7.75 -13.30 -16.76
C ARG A 35 7.24 -13.00 -18.16
N ILE A 36 7.19 -14.03 -19.01
CA ILE A 36 6.68 -13.95 -20.36
C ILE A 36 5.43 -14.82 -20.47
N THR A 37 4.31 -14.22 -20.88
CA THR A 37 3.05 -14.93 -21.15
C THR A 37 2.65 -14.70 -22.59
N SER A 38 2.73 -15.75 -23.42
CA SER A 38 2.41 -15.70 -24.85
C SER A 38 1.12 -16.46 -25.10
N CYS A 39 0.09 -15.81 -25.65
CA CYS A 39 -1.23 -16.40 -25.83
C CYS A 39 -1.71 -16.32 -27.28
N ALA A 40 -2.44 -17.35 -27.72
CA ALA A 40 -3.02 -17.43 -29.05
C ALA A 40 -4.33 -18.23 -29.06
N PRO A 41 -5.39 -17.75 -29.74
CA PRO A 41 -6.56 -18.56 -30.07
C PRO A 41 -6.13 -19.79 -30.88
N LEU A 42 -6.76 -20.93 -30.66
CA LEU A 42 -6.40 -22.20 -31.32
C LEU A 42 -7.37 -22.56 -32.46
N VAL A 43 -6.87 -23.30 -33.45
CA VAL A 43 -7.69 -23.90 -34.50
C VAL A 43 -8.46 -25.10 -33.94
N THR A 44 -9.77 -25.14 -34.15
CA THR A 44 -10.63 -26.27 -33.74
C THR A 44 -10.83 -27.32 -34.83
N GLU A 45 -10.64 -26.96 -36.10
CA GLU A 45 -10.71 -27.90 -37.22
C GLU A 45 -9.67 -29.01 -37.05
N GLY A 46 -10.12 -30.27 -37.11
CA GLY A 46 -9.28 -31.44 -36.85
C GLY A 46 -9.01 -31.74 -35.38
N TYR A 47 -9.48 -30.90 -34.45
CA TYR A 47 -9.35 -31.06 -33.00
C TYR A 47 -10.70 -31.10 -32.28
N THR A 48 -11.80 -31.27 -33.02
CA THR A 48 -13.15 -31.41 -32.48
C THR A 48 -13.93 -32.53 -33.16
N GLU A 49 -14.77 -33.23 -32.40
CA GLU A 49 -15.74 -34.20 -32.94
C GLU A 49 -17.14 -33.97 -32.35
N SER A 50 -18.19 -34.19 -33.15
CA SER A 50 -19.57 -34.14 -32.68
C SER A 50 -19.99 -35.49 -32.11
N VAL A 51 -20.37 -35.54 -30.84
CA VAL A 51 -20.78 -36.76 -30.14
C VAL A 51 -22.20 -36.60 -29.61
N LYS A 52 -23.01 -37.67 -29.68
CA LYS A 52 -24.37 -37.67 -29.11
C LYS A 52 -24.37 -38.32 -27.74
N ALA A 53 -24.90 -37.62 -26.75
CA ALA A 53 -25.07 -38.18 -25.41
C ALA A 53 -26.14 -39.28 -25.43
N VAL A 54 -25.78 -40.46 -24.94
CA VAL A 54 -26.64 -41.67 -24.97
C VAL A 54 -27.96 -41.46 -24.22
N TYR A 55 -27.94 -40.69 -23.13
CA TYR A 55 -29.11 -40.55 -22.24
C TYR A 55 -29.99 -39.35 -22.56
N THR A 56 -29.43 -38.24 -23.04
CA THR A 56 -30.19 -37.01 -23.31
C THR A 56 -30.49 -36.82 -24.80
N ASN A 57 -29.85 -37.60 -25.68
CA ASN A 57 -29.87 -37.41 -27.14
C ASN A 57 -29.43 -35.98 -27.58
N SER A 58 -28.80 -35.23 -26.68
CA SER A 58 -28.21 -33.93 -26.99
C SER A 58 -26.88 -34.13 -27.72
N THR A 59 -26.59 -33.22 -28.65
CA THR A 59 -25.31 -33.22 -29.36
C THR A 59 -24.31 -32.39 -28.56
N TYR A 60 -23.10 -32.91 -28.42
CA TYR A 60 -21.97 -32.27 -27.77
C TYR A 60 -20.84 -32.13 -28.79
N VAL A 61 -20.10 -31.03 -28.66
CA VAL A 61 -18.80 -30.86 -29.30
C VAL A 61 -17.74 -31.32 -28.31
N ARG A 62 -16.97 -32.31 -28.72
CA ARG A 62 -15.84 -32.86 -27.97
C ARG A 62 -14.55 -32.26 -28.48
N TYR A 63 -13.74 -31.72 -27.58
CA TYR A 63 -12.46 -31.09 -27.87
C TYR A 63 -11.31 -32.07 -27.58
N LEU A 64 -10.39 -32.20 -28.52
CA LEU A 64 -9.33 -33.23 -28.56
C LEU A 64 -7.92 -32.62 -28.45
N TYR A 65 -7.71 -31.75 -27.46
CA TYR A 65 -6.39 -31.19 -27.17
C TYR A 65 -5.58 -32.05 -26.18
N GLY A 66 -6.07 -33.24 -25.81
CA GLY A 66 -5.43 -34.20 -24.93
C GLY A 66 -6.26 -34.58 -23.68
N PRO A 67 -5.92 -35.68 -22.99
CA PRO A 67 -6.72 -36.26 -21.90
C PRO A 67 -6.71 -35.43 -20.62
N GLN A 68 -7.82 -35.48 -19.88
CA GLN A 68 -7.92 -34.99 -18.49
C GLN A 68 -7.45 -36.05 -17.46
N GLY A 69 -6.99 -35.58 -16.29
CA GLY A 69 -6.80 -36.40 -15.09
C GLY A 69 -5.42 -37.05 -14.91
N ILE A 70 -5.08 -37.38 -13.65
CA ILE A 70 -3.84 -38.07 -13.25
C ILE A 70 -4.14 -39.19 -12.24
N PRO A 71 -3.73 -40.46 -12.49
CA PRO A 71 -3.18 -40.90 -13.76
C PRO A 71 -4.26 -40.77 -14.84
N PRO A 72 -3.88 -40.37 -16.07
CA PRO A 72 -4.83 -40.23 -17.15
C PRO A 72 -5.55 -41.55 -17.35
N ASN A 73 -6.88 -41.52 -17.52
CA ASN A 73 -7.53 -42.62 -18.22
C ASN A 73 -7.02 -42.55 -19.66
N VAL A 74 -5.96 -43.30 -19.95
CA VAL A 74 -5.23 -43.33 -21.23
C VAL A 74 -6.14 -43.69 -22.41
N SER A 75 -7.39 -44.12 -22.16
CA SER A 75 -8.35 -44.49 -23.19
C SER A 75 -8.99 -43.32 -23.94
N ASP A 76 -9.00 -42.11 -23.38
CA ASP A 76 -9.83 -41.02 -23.93
C ASP A 76 -8.95 -39.81 -24.27
N GLU A 77 -8.73 -39.52 -25.55
CA GLU A 77 -8.01 -38.33 -26.06
C GLU A 77 -8.76 -36.99 -25.82
N VAL A 78 -9.71 -37.00 -24.89
CA VAL A 78 -10.73 -35.98 -24.70
C VAL A 78 -10.27 -34.94 -23.68
N THR A 79 -10.29 -33.67 -24.11
CA THR A 79 -10.03 -32.52 -23.24
C THR A 79 -11.28 -31.99 -22.59
N MET A 80 -12.39 -31.93 -23.30
CA MET A 80 -13.66 -31.40 -22.77
C MET A 80 -14.80 -31.77 -23.71
N ASP A 81 -15.97 -32.07 -23.15
CA ASP A 81 -17.22 -32.14 -23.91
C ASP A 81 -18.06 -30.90 -23.56
N TYR A 82 -18.59 -30.21 -24.57
CA TYR A 82 -19.46 -29.06 -24.39
C TYR A 82 -20.74 -29.21 -25.21
N PRO A 83 -21.93 -28.91 -24.67
CA PRO A 83 -23.17 -29.04 -25.44
C PRO A 83 -23.10 -28.17 -26.70
N GLU A 84 -23.43 -28.75 -27.84
CA GLU A 84 -23.56 -28.00 -29.08
C GLU A 84 -24.82 -27.12 -28.99
N PHE A 85 -24.72 -25.89 -29.46
CA PHE A 85 -25.88 -25.01 -29.55
C PHE A 85 -26.95 -25.65 -30.44
N SER A 86 -28.11 -25.92 -29.85
CA SER A 86 -29.29 -26.44 -30.53
C SER A 86 -30.47 -25.51 -30.29
N VAL A 87 -31.08 -25.06 -31.40
CA VAL A 87 -32.32 -24.26 -31.41
C VAL A 87 -33.44 -24.97 -30.67
N ILE A 88 -33.51 -26.30 -30.82
CA ILE A 88 -34.51 -27.15 -30.16
C ILE A 88 -34.27 -27.16 -28.65
N ASP A 89 -33.02 -27.14 -28.19
CA ASP A 89 -32.72 -27.11 -26.75
C ASP A 89 -32.95 -25.71 -26.15
N TYR A 90 -32.69 -24.65 -26.91
CA TYR A 90 -32.97 -23.27 -26.53
C TYR A 90 -34.48 -23.04 -26.28
N TYR A 91 -35.33 -23.38 -27.26
CA TYR A 91 -36.78 -23.20 -27.14
C TYR A 91 -37.51 -24.34 -26.41
N GLY A 92 -36.97 -25.55 -26.42
CA GLY A 92 -37.65 -26.76 -25.97
C GLY A 92 -37.44 -27.11 -24.49
N THR A 93 -36.38 -26.62 -23.84
CA THR A 93 -36.06 -27.07 -22.48
C THR A 93 -36.69 -26.27 -21.34
N GLY A 94 -37.42 -25.16 -21.60
CA GLY A 94 -38.23 -24.42 -20.61
C GLY A 94 -37.53 -24.03 -19.30
N LYS A 95 -36.21 -24.24 -19.21
CA LYS A 95 -35.36 -24.00 -18.05
C LYS A 95 -34.50 -22.80 -18.41
N GLU A 96 -35.07 -21.63 -18.18
CA GLU A 96 -34.36 -20.36 -18.05
C GLU A 96 -33.48 -20.45 -16.80
N THR A 97 -32.31 -21.09 -16.91
CA THR A 97 -31.27 -20.97 -15.90
C THR A 97 -30.34 -19.82 -16.28
N ILE A 98 -29.98 -18.98 -15.31
CA ILE A 98 -29.06 -17.84 -15.44
C ILE A 98 -27.71 -18.25 -16.07
N GLU A 99 -27.33 -19.52 -15.93
CA GLU A 99 -26.11 -20.10 -16.54
C GLU A 99 -26.15 -20.12 -18.09
N LYS A 100 -27.33 -20.04 -18.71
CA LYS A 100 -27.47 -20.04 -20.17
C LYS A 100 -27.25 -18.67 -20.81
N THR A 101 -27.38 -17.59 -20.04
CA THR A 101 -27.43 -16.20 -20.55
C THR A 101 -26.11 -15.44 -20.40
N ALA A 102 -25.04 -16.10 -19.97
CA ALA A 102 -23.71 -15.51 -19.85
C ALA A 102 -22.67 -16.43 -20.46
N PHE A 103 -21.49 -15.89 -20.78
CA PHE A 103 -20.34 -16.72 -21.14
C PHE A 103 -20.02 -17.73 -20.05
N SER A 104 -19.25 -18.76 -20.38
CA SER A 104 -18.59 -19.60 -19.40
C SER A 104 -17.11 -19.65 -19.73
N LEU A 105 -16.28 -19.30 -18.75
CA LEU A 105 -14.84 -19.35 -18.84
C LEU A 105 -14.32 -20.46 -17.94
N GLY A 106 -13.53 -21.35 -18.52
CA GLY A 106 -12.87 -22.44 -17.83
C GLY A 106 -11.56 -22.79 -18.54
N GLY A 107 -10.83 -23.77 -18.02
CA GLY A 107 -9.57 -24.16 -18.63
C GLY A 107 -8.89 -25.31 -17.90
N PHE A 108 -7.71 -25.64 -18.39
CA PHE A 108 -6.83 -26.64 -17.80
C PHE A 108 -5.39 -26.15 -17.84
N GLU A 109 -4.59 -26.68 -16.92
CA GLU A 109 -3.17 -26.37 -16.84
C GLU A 109 -2.31 -27.64 -16.90
N TYR A 110 -1.16 -27.45 -17.54
CA TYR A 110 -0.08 -28.42 -17.66
C TYR A 110 1.20 -27.80 -17.16
N ARG A 111 1.75 -28.38 -16.08
CA ARG A 111 2.94 -27.87 -15.41
C ARG A 111 4.08 -28.88 -15.48
N LEU A 112 5.20 -28.41 -16.02
CA LEU A 112 6.40 -29.21 -16.22
C LEU A 112 7.38 -29.03 -15.05
N LEU A 113 8.07 -30.10 -14.69
CA LEU A 113 9.22 -30.10 -13.81
C LEU A 113 10.50 -30.28 -14.64
N ASN A 114 11.63 -29.84 -14.09
CA ASN A 114 12.95 -29.81 -14.73
C ASN A 114 13.46 -31.15 -15.25
N ASP A 115 13.05 -32.26 -14.62
CA ASP A 115 13.40 -33.61 -15.06
C ASP A 115 12.55 -34.08 -16.26
N GLY A 116 11.69 -33.21 -16.79
CA GLY A 116 10.75 -33.50 -17.85
C GLY A 116 9.52 -34.27 -17.37
N THR A 117 9.36 -34.49 -16.06
CA THR A 117 8.18 -35.11 -15.48
C THR A 117 7.09 -34.08 -15.23
N THR A 118 5.86 -34.56 -15.04
CA THR A 118 4.70 -33.73 -14.72
C THR A 118 4.58 -33.54 -13.22
N ASN A 119 4.20 -32.34 -12.79
CA ASN A 119 3.76 -32.16 -11.41
C ASN A 119 2.34 -32.73 -11.27
N ASP A 120 2.24 -33.98 -10.82
CA ASP A 120 0.98 -34.72 -10.74
C ASP A 120 -0.08 -34.08 -9.82
N TYR A 121 0.33 -33.21 -8.90
CA TYR A 121 -0.59 -32.48 -8.01
C TYR A 121 -1.09 -31.16 -8.58
N LYS A 122 -0.44 -30.66 -9.64
CA LYS A 122 -0.68 -29.32 -10.21
C LYS A 122 -1.03 -29.34 -11.70
N THR A 123 -1.00 -30.51 -12.33
CA THR A 123 -1.40 -30.72 -13.71
C THR A 123 -2.80 -31.32 -13.74
N SER A 124 -3.72 -30.70 -14.48
CA SER A 124 -5.09 -31.19 -14.63
C SER A 124 -5.34 -31.88 -15.98
N TRP A 125 -4.40 -31.74 -16.93
CA TRP A 125 -4.56 -32.15 -18.33
C TRP A 125 -3.21 -32.39 -18.99
N LEU A 126 -3.18 -33.35 -19.91
CA LEU A 126 -1.99 -33.68 -20.69
C LEU A 126 -2.14 -33.18 -22.13
N PRO A 127 -1.46 -32.09 -22.53
CA PRO A 127 -1.56 -31.53 -23.87
C PRO A 127 -1.15 -32.53 -24.95
N ILE A 128 -1.74 -32.39 -26.14
CA ILE A 128 -1.19 -32.95 -27.38
C ILE A 128 0.25 -32.45 -27.60
N PRO A 129 1.12 -33.21 -28.30
CA PRO A 129 2.52 -32.85 -28.48
C PRO A 129 2.77 -31.45 -29.02
N GLN A 130 1.87 -30.94 -29.85
CA GLN A 130 1.97 -29.61 -30.47
C GLN A 130 1.75 -28.45 -29.48
N LEU A 131 1.13 -28.70 -28.31
CA LEU A 131 1.00 -27.72 -27.22
C LEU A 131 2.07 -27.91 -26.13
N ARG A 132 2.91 -28.94 -26.22
CA ARG A 132 3.97 -29.19 -25.23
C ARG A 132 5.19 -28.32 -25.49
N ASN A 133 5.75 -27.74 -24.44
CA ASN A 133 7.01 -27.01 -24.49
C ASN A 133 7.81 -27.24 -23.22
N ASN A 134 9.06 -27.64 -23.35
CA ASN A 134 9.89 -28.11 -22.24
C ASN A 134 10.38 -27.00 -21.28
N ALA A 135 10.16 -25.73 -21.61
CA ALA A 135 10.70 -24.59 -20.88
C ALA A 135 9.59 -23.62 -20.44
N SER A 136 8.37 -24.12 -20.24
CA SER A 136 7.19 -23.31 -19.92
C SER A 136 6.04 -24.14 -19.40
N ASP A 137 5.21 -23.52 -18.57
CA ASP A 137 3.87 -24.04 -18.28
C ASP A 137 2.91 -23.71 -19.43
N THR A 138 1.93 -24.59 -19.64
CA THR A 138 0.93 -24.42 -20.68
C THR A 138 -0.45 -24.41 -20.07
N VAL A 139 -1.22 -23.38 -20.40
CA VAL A 139 -2.62 -23.23 -20.02
C VAL A 139 -3.46 -23.27 -21.28
N ILE A 140 -4.60 -23.95 -21.22
CA ILE A 140 -5.66 -23.84 -22.23
C ILE A 140 -6.92 -23.30 -21.57
N LEU A 141 -7.51 -22.26 -22.16
CA LEU A 141 -8.75 -21.64 -21.75
C LEU A 141 -9.82 -21.93 -22.79
N PHE A 142 -11.04 -22.17 -22.32
CA PHE A 142 -12.22 -22.38 -23.12
C PHE A 142 -13.23 -21.28 -22.80
N LEU A 143 -13.59 -20.51 -23.82
CA LEU A 143 -14.66 -19.53 -23.76
C LEU A 143 -15.89 -20.10 -24.43
N SER A 144 -16.87 -20.48 -23.63
CA SER A 144 -18.14 -20.99 -24.11
C SER A 144 -19.16 -19.86 -24.17
N ALA A 145 -19.73 -19.64 -25.36
CA ALA A 145 -20.72 -18.60 -25.59
C ALA A 145 -22.12 -18.92 -25.04
N ASN A 146 -22.38 -20.18 -24.68
CA ASN A 146 -23.70 -20.63 -24.21
C ASN A 146 -24.81 -20.18 -25.17
N TYR A 147 -25.77 -19.41 -24.68
CA TYR A 147 -26.87 -18.85 -25.46
C TYR A 147 -26.82 -17.31 -25.46
N VAL A 148 -25.62 -16.74 -25.40
CA VAL A 148 -25.42 -15.29 -25.53
C VAL A 148 -25.80 -14.85 -26.94
N ASN A 149 -26.64 -13.81 -27.01
CA ASN A 149 -27.09 -13.19 -28.25
C ASN A 149 -26.14 -12.05 -28.62
N PHE A 150 -25.57 -12.09 -29.81
CA PHE A 150 -24.69 -11.03 -30.31
C PHE A 150 -25.53 -9.97 -31.03
N GLY A 151 -25.37 -8.71 -30.62
CA GLY A 151 -26.09 -7.57 -31.22
C GLY A 151 -25.58 -7.19 -32.62
N ALA A 152 -24.40 -7.67 -33.00
CA ALA A 152 -23.79 -7.52 -34.32
C ALA A 152 -22.84 -8.70 -34.59
N PRO A 153 -22.50 -8.99 -35.85
CA PRO A 153 -21.45 -9.96 -36.17
C PRO A 153 -20.12 -9.58 -35.50
N VAL A 154 -19.34 -10.57 -35.08
CA VAL A 154 -18.07 -10.37 -34.38
C VAL A 154 -16.96 -11.17 -35.07
N ASP A 155 -15.96 -10.46 -35.58
CA ASP A 155 -14.79 -11.03 -36.28
C ASP A 155 -13.64 -11.42 -35.33
N ASP A 156 -13.76 -11.13 -34.04
CA ASP A 156 -12.78 -11.52 -33.03
C ASP A 156 -12.55 -13.04 -33.05
N PRO A 157 -11.29 -13.53 -33.12
CA PRO A 157 -11.00 -14.95 -33.31
C PRO A 157 -11.44 -15.86 -32.16
N TRP A 158 -11.62 -15.33 -30.95
CA TRP A 158 -12.05 -16.09 -29.76
C TRP A 158 -13.56 -15.99 -29.54
N TYR A 159 -14.15 -14.81 -29.79
CA TYR A 159 -15.60 -14.57 -29.63
C TYR A 159 -16.44 -14.85 -30.89
N SER A 160 -15.80 -15.01 -32.04
CA SER A 160 -16.32 -15.26 -33.40
C SER A 160 -17.81 -15.62 -33.45
N ALA A 161 -18.62 -14.73 -34.02
CA ALA A 161 -20.08 -14.89 -34.06
C ALA A 161 -20.68 -14.38 -35.37
N HIS A 162 -21.10 -15.31 -36.23
CA HIS A 162 -21.70 -15.05 -37.54
C HIS A 162 -22.91 -15.94 -37.83
N ARG A 163 -23.26 -16.87 -36.93
CA ARG A 163 -24.38 -17.77 -37.11
C ARG A 163 -25.69 -17.06 -36.82
N GLU A 164 -26.40 -16.68 -37.88
CA GLU A 164 -27.71 -16.05 -37.75
C GLU A 164 -28.84 -17.08 -37.71
N LEU A 165 -29.71 -16.96 -36.72
CA LEU A 165 -30.91 -17.76 -36.57
C LEU A 165 -32.05 -16.90 -36.04
N SER A 166 -33.17 -16.85 -36.77
CA SER A 166 -34.35 -16.07 -36.38
C SER A 166 -34.04 -14.59 -36.04
N ASN A 167 -33.13 -13.97 -36.81
CA ASN A 167 -32.60 -12.61 -36.62
C ASN A 167 -31.77 -12.41 -35.34
N VAL A 168 -31.25 -13.48 -34.75
CA VAL A 168 -30.32 -13.44 -33.61
C VAL A 168 -29.00 -14.05 -34.04
N ILE A 169 -27.90 -13.38 -33.70
CA ILE A 169 -26.54 -13.84 -34.03
C ILE A 169 -25.99 -14.62 -32.85
N TYR A 170 -25.43 -15.80 -33.13
CA TYR A 170 -24.81 -16.68 -32.17
C TYR A 170 -23.34 -16.91 -32.52
N ALA A 171 -22.58 -17.35 -31.51
CA ALA A 171 -21.20 -17.74 -31.68
C ALA A 171 -21.07 -18.88 -32.71
N ASP A 172 -19.98 -18.85 -33.48
CA ASP A 172 -19.71 -19.82 -34.52
C ASP A 172 -19.46 -21.21 -33.95
N GLN A 173 -18.93 -21.28 -32.73
CA GLN A 173 -18.54 -22.50 -32.05
C GLN A 173 -19.16 -22.55 -30.65
N ALA A 174 -19.41 -23.76 -30.15
CA ALA A 174 -19.97 -23.95 -28.81
C ALA A 174 -19.00 -23.46 -27.71
N SER A 175 -17.70 -23.67 -27.93
CA SER A 175 -16.61 -23.18 -27.07
C SER A 175 -15.37 -22.91 -27.91
N SER A 176 -14.71 -21.79 -27.64
CA SER A 176 -13.52 -21.37 -28.35
C SER A 176 -12.27 -21.57 -27.49
N PRO A 177 -11.30 -22.40 -27.91
CA PRO A 177 -10.06 -22.62 -27.19
C PRO A 177 -9.02 -21.53 -27.46
N LEU A 178 -8.28 -21.17 -26.42
CA LEU A 178 -7.11 -20.29 -26.46
C LEU A 178 -6.05 -20.87 -25.55
N ALA A 179 -4.80 -20.95 -26.01
CA ALA A 179 -3.71 -21.42 -25.17
C ALA A 179 -2.71 -20.31 -24.86
N CYS A 180 -2.16 -20.38 -23.64
CA CYS A 180 -1.11 -19.50 -23.16
C CYS A 180 0.10 -20.34 -22.73
N LYS A 181 1.27 -19.93 -23.20
CA LYS A 181 2.57 -20.40 -22.75
C LYS A 181 3.13 -19.41 -21.73
N ILE A 182 3.47 -19.90 -20.54
CA ILE A 182 3.94 -19.08 -19.42
C ILE A 182 5.37 -19.48 -19.05
N GLN A 183 6.27 -18.50 -19.09
CA GLN A 183 7.69 -18.66 -18.79
C GLN A 183 8.10 -17.66 -17.73
N GLN A 184 9.03 -18.05 -16.88
CA GLN A 184 9.66 -17.15 -15.93
C GLN A 184 11.17 -17.36 -15.89
N GLN A 185 11.87 -16.34 -15.39
CA GLN A 185 13.30 -16.32 -15.23
C GLN A 185 13.67 -15.37 -14.08
N PHE A 186 14.40 -15.86 -13.10
CA PHE A 186 15.06 -15.06 -12.08
C PHE A 186 16.44 -14.59 -12.54
N CYS A 187 16.76 -13.34 -12.26
CA CYS A 187 18.05 -12.73 -12.54
C CYS A 187 18.60 -12.00 -11.32
N TYR A 188 19.93 -11.89 -11.25
CA TYR A 188 20.68 -11.21 -10.21
C TYR A 188 21.49 -10.09 -10.83
N PRO A 189 21.06 -8.83 -10.69
CA PRO A 189 21.77 -7.68 -11.27
C PRO A 189 23.23 -7.52 -10.80
N ALA A 190 23.58 -8.14 -9.66
CA ALA A 190 24.94 -8.13 -9.12
C ALA A 190 25.91 -9.06 -9.87
N LEU A 191 25.39 -10.07 -10.57
CA LEU A 191 26.17 -11.00 -11.38
C LEU A 191 26.27 -10.50 -12.83
N SER A 192 27.30 -10.94 -13.54
CA SER A 192 27.56 -10.55 -14.94
C SER A 192 27.72 -11.77 -15.84
N GLY A 193 27.25 -11.67 -17.09
CA GLY A 193 27.40 -12.73 -18.09
C GLY A 193 26.31 -13.81 -17.98
N GLU A 194 26.63 -15.05 -18.37
CA GLU A 194 25.66 -16.16 -18.40
C GLU A 194 25.12 -16.55 -17.00
N ALA A 195 25.85 -16.22 -15.93
CA ALA A 195 25.40 -16.45 -14.56
C ALA A 195 24.40 -15.39 -14.05
N GLN A 196 24.12 -14.35 -14.85
CA GLN A 196 23.24 -13.26 -14.43
C GLN A 196 21.78 -13.70 -14.30
N CYS A 197 21.34 -14.65 -15.14
CA CYS A 197 19.97 -15.10 -15.17
C CYS A 197 19.91 -16.62 -15.37
N GLU A 198 18.94 -17.26 -14.73
CA GLU A 198 18.66 -18.68 -14.99
C GLU A 198 18.02 -18.88 -16.38
N PRO A 199 17.99 -20.09 -16.97
CA PRO A 199 17.20 -20.36 -18.16
C PRO A 199 15.71 -20.15 -17.91
N PHE A 200 14.94 -19.79 -18.94
CA PHE A 200 13.48 -19.73 -18.81
C PHE A 200 12.91 -21.10 -18.44
N SER A 201 11.99 -21.11 -17.48
CA SER A 201 11.34 -22.30 -16.97
C SER A 201 9.86 -22.07 -16.64
N GLY A 202 9.16 -23.11 -16.22
CA GLY A 202 7.80 -23.04 -15.67
C GLY A 202 7.76 -22.40 -14.28
N MET A 203 6.56 -22.11 -13.79
CA MET A 203 6.33 -21.41 -12.52
C MET A 203 6.82 -22.20 -11.29
N TYR A 204 6.67 -23.52 -11.34
CA TYR A 204 7.01 -24.43 -10.24
C TYR A 204 8.27 -25.22 -10.50
N ASP A 205 9.00 -24.79 -11.53
CA ASP A 205 10.21 -25.45 -11.86
C ASP A 205 11.29 -25.02 -10.87
N ASP A 206 11.48 -25.83 -9.85
CA ASP A 206 12.55 -25.65 -8.88
C ASP A 206 13.84 -26.07 -9.59
N SER A 207 14.37 -25.20 -10.45
CA SER A 207 15.73 -25.32 -10.98
C SER A 207 16.66 -25.07 -9.82
N GLY A 208 16.74 -26.09 -8.96
CA GLY A 208 17.37 -26.05 -7.67
C GLY A 208 18.71 -25.37 -7.81
N ALA A 209 18.84 -24.21 -7.16
CA ALA A 209 20.11 -23.56 -6.95
C ALA A 209 20.97 -23.40 -8.22
N TYR A 210 20.50 -22.63 -9.20
CA TYR A 210 21.37 -22.14 -10.28
C TYR A 210 22.53 -21.34 -9.67
N GLN A 211 23.64 -21.99 -9.34
CA GLN A 211 24.88 -21.42 -8.79
C GLN A 211 24.73 -20.26 -7.78
N PHE A 212 23.64 -20.21 -7.01
CA PHE A 212 23.44 -19.10 -6.09
C PHE A 212 24.48 -19.20 -4.98
N GLU A 213 25.27 -18.14 -4.82
CA GLU A 213 26.09 -17.97 -3.63
C GLU A 213 25.20 -18.10 -2.39
N GLU A 214 25.72 -18.70 -1.32
CA GLU A 214 24.98 -18.92 -0.07
C GLU A 214 24.29 -17.64 0.46
N ARG A 215 24.87 -16.49 0.12
CA ARG A 215 24.38 -15.16 0.49
C ARG A 215 23.04 -14.77 -0.17
N GLN A 216 22.82 -15.14 -1.43
CA GLN A 216 21.68 -14.68 -2.23
C GLN A 216 20.44 -15.58 -2.12
N LYS A 217 20.66 -16.82 -1.67
CA LYS A 217 19.59 -17.83 -1.49
C LYS A 217 18.38 -17.34 -0.67
N PRO A 218 18.52 -16.55 0.41
CA PRO A 218 17.35 -16.10 1.15
C PRO A 218 16.43 -15.17 0.35
N SER A 219 16.99 -14.18 -0.36
CA SER A 219 16.20 -13.27 -1.19
C SER A 219 15.51 -14.01 -2.33
N TYR A 220 16.20 -14.99 -2.92
CA TYR A 220 15.63 -15.90 -3.89
C TYR A 220 14.45 -16.67 -3.31
N ILE A 221 14.66 -17.42 -2.23
CA ILE A 221 13.64 -18.26 -1.61
C ILE A 221 12.43 -17.42 -1.21
N TRP A 222 12.65 -16.24 -0.64
CA TRP A 222 11.57 -15.32 -0.29
C TRP A 222 10.81 -14.84 -1.52
N THR A 223 11.51 -14.40 -2.56
CA THR A 223 10.88 -13.97 -3.82
C THR A 223 10.14 -15.12 -4.49
N ALA A 224 10.75 -16.30 -4.59
CA ALA A 224 10.13 -17.52 -5.13
C ALA A 224 8.91 -17.95 -4.30
N THR A 225 8.94 -17.77 -2.98
CA THR A 225 7.78 -18.03 -2.10
C THR A 225 6.64 -17.06 -2.41
N LEU A 226 6.93 -15.74 -2.57
CA LEU A 226 5.94 -14.77 -3.04
C LEU A 226 5.38 -15.17 -4.41
N MET A 227 6.26 -15.60 -5.33
CA MET A 227 5.87 -16.04 -6.67
C MET A 227 5.06 -17.33 -6.65
N SER A 228 5.27 -18.24 -5.70
CA SER A 228 4.43 -19.44 -5.58
C SER A 228 2.96 -19.11 -5.29
N GLN A 229 2.70 -17.92 -4.75
CA GLN A 229 1.37 -17.35 -4.50
C GLN A 229 0.84 -16.53 -5.69
N LEU A 230 1.63 -16.34 -6.75
CA LEU A 230 1.13 -15.74 -7.98
C LEU A 230 0.06 -16.63 -8.58
N HIS A 231 -1.08 -16.03 -8.82
CA HIS A 231 -2.09 -16.61 -9.69
C HIS A 231 -1.73 -16.25 -11.13
N ASP A 232 -1.63 -17.24 -12.00
CA ASP A 232 -1.52 -17.00 -13.44
C ASP A 232 -2.88 -16.71 -14.08
N ILE A 233 -2.90 -16.56 -15.41
CA ILE A 233 -4.14 -16.29 -16.15
C ILE A 233 -5.16 -17.42 -15.95
N TYR A 234 -4.72 -18.68 -15.82
CA TYR A 234 -5.63 -19.80 -15.53
C TYR A 234 -6.26 -19.66 -14.16
N ASN A 235 -5.50 -19.36 -13.11
CA ASN A 235 -6.04 -19.14 -11.78
C ASN A 235 -7.08 -18.01 -11.75
N ILE A 236 -6.80 -16.89 -12.43
CA ILE A 236 -7.75 -15.77 -12.53
C ILE A 236 -9.02 -16.20 -13.25
N ALA A 237 -8.89 -16.87 -14.40
CA ALA A 237 -10.02 -17.40 -15.15
C ALA A 237 -10.85 -18.42 -14.35
N SER A 238 -10.20 -19.29 -13.58
CA SER A 238 -10.85 -20.34 -12.77
C SER A 238 -11.63 -19.77 -11.58
N VAL A 239 -11.06 -18.78 -10.88
CA VAL A 239 -11.66 -18.17 -9.69
C VAL A 239 -12.74 -17.14 -10.05
N LEU A 240 -12.43 -16.21 -10.96
CA LEU A 240 -13.34 -15.12 -11.30
C LEU A 240 -14.34 -15.52 -12.41
N ARG A 241 -14.05 -16.58 -13.17
CA ARG A 241 -14.88 -17.05 -14.29
C ARG A 241 -15.18 -15.89 -15.25
N THR A 242 -16.45 -15.67 -15.60
CA THR A 242 -16.89 -14.56 -16.45
C THR A 242 -16.49 -13.18 -15.93
N SER A 243 -16.29 -13.02 -14.61
CA SER A 243 -15.85 -11.74 -14.04
C SER A 243 -14.41 -11.39 -14.41
N ALA A 244 -13.62 -12.36 -14.92
CA ALA A 244 -12.29 -12.16 -15.47
C ALA A 244 -12.28 -11.52 -16.86
N LEU A 245 -13.43 -11.36 -17.52
CA LEU A 245 -13.53 -10.80 -18.86
C LEU A 245 -13.93 -9.32 -18.78
N ALA A 246 -13.25 -8.46 -19.53
CA ALA A 246 -13.67 -7.07 -19.74
C ALA A 246 -14.89 -6.98 -20.68
N SER A 247 -15.05 -7.95 -21.59
CA SER A 247 -16.22 -8.07 -22.48
C SER A 247 -17.56 -8.08 -21.73
N LYS A 248 -17.59 -8.51 -20.47
CA LYS A 248 -18.78 -8.49 -19.62
C LYS A 248 -19.41 -7.09 -19.49
N PHE A 249 -18.62 -6.01 -19.65
CA PHE A 249 -19.12 -4.64 -19.58
C PHE A 249 -19.94 -4.25 -20.82
N TYR A 250 -19.87 -5.03 -21.90
CA TYR A 250 -20.72 -4.91 -23.09
C TYR A 250 -21.99 -5.78 -23.02
N MET A 251 -22.15 -6.56 -21.95
CA MET A 251 -23.27 -7.47 -21.79
C MET A 251 -24.40 -6.81 -20.98
N GLN A 252 -25.62 -6.90 -21.50
CA GLN A 252 -26.84 -6.54 -20.81
C GLN A 252 -27.83 -7.71 -20.91
N ALA A 253 -28.17 -8.31 -19.77
CA ALA A 253 -28.90 -9.58 -19.71
C ALA A 253 -28.18 -10.67 -20.53
N ASP A 254 -28.84 -11.24 -21.54
CA ASP A 254 -28.30 -12.27 -22.43
C ASP A 254 -27.75 -11.71 -23.75
N ILE A 255 -27.77 -10.38 -23.94
CA ILE A 255 -27.32 -9.72 -25.16
C ILE A 255 -25.96 -9.09 -24.91
N ILE A 256 -25.02 -9.34 -25.81
CA ILE A 256 -23.76 -8.60 -25.87
C ILE A 256 -23.79 -7.60 -27.01
N GLY A 257 -23.39 -6.36 -26.70
CA GLY A 257 -23.19 -5.32 -27.71
C GLY A 257 -22.06 -5.65 -28.69
N PRO A 258 -21.86 -4.81 -29.71
CA PRO A 258 -20.75 -4.97 -30.65
C PRO A 258 -19.40 -5.03 -29.91
N LEU A 259 -18.60 -6.03 -30.27
CA LEU A 259 -17.25 -6.21 -29.73
C LEU A 259 -16.20 -5.81 -30.78
N PRO A 260 -15.06 -5.24 -30.37
CA PRO A 260 -13.94 -5.02 -31.28
C PRO A 260 -13.28 -6.33 -31.71
N ASP A 261 -12.63 -6.33 -32.87
CA ASP A 261 -11.95 -7.50 -33.47
C ASP A 261 -10.80 -8.06 -32.60
N ASN A 262 -10.36 -7.30 -31.60
CA ASN A 262 -9.30 -7.65 -30.67
C ASN A 262 -9.78 -7.77 -29.21
N GLN A 263 -11.07 -7.98 -28.97
CA GLN A 263 -11.64 -8.14 -27.63
C GLN A 263 -10.91 -9.23 -26.81
N TRP A 264 -10.50 -10.33 -27.43
CA TRP A 264 -9.74 -11.40 -26.76
C TRP A 264 -8.41 -10.90 -26.16
N GLN A 265 -7.74 -9.95 -26.84
CA GLN A 265 -6.51 -9.34 -26.35
C GLN A 265 -6.79 -8.43 -25.16
N ILE A 266 -7.87 -7.65 -25.23
CA ILE A 266 -8.32 -6.76 -24.15
C ILE A 266 -8.65 -7.58 -22.90
N ASP A 267 -9.33 -8.73 -23.06
CA ASP A 267 -9.66 -9.61 -21.94
C ASP A 267 -8.42 -10.25 -21.32
N LEU A 268 -7.45 -10.67 -22.13
CA LEU A 268 -6.18 -11.20 -21.62
C LEU A 268 -5.33 -10.13 -20.94
N GLU A 269 -5.31 -8.90 -21.46
CA GLU A 269 -4.63 -7.77 -20.82
C GLU A 269 -5.28 -7.46 -19.47
N TYR A 270 -6.62 -7.46 -19.41
CA TYR A 270 -7.37 -7.29 -18.17
C TYR A 270 -7.05 -8.40 -17.15
N MET A 271 -7.04 -9.67 -17.57
CA MET A 271 -6.61 -10.78 -16.71
C MET A 271 -5.15 -10.64 -16.26
N HIS A 272 -4.24 -10.26 -17.15
CA HIS A 272 -2.83 -10.05 -16.83
C HIS A 272 -2.66 -8.94 -15.78
N ASN A 273 -3.34 -7.81 -15.93
CA ASN A 273 -3.34 -6.72 -14.94
C ASN A 273 -3.82 -7.18 -13.57
N ILE A 274 -4.84 -8.06 -13.52
CA ILE A 274 -5.28 -8.68 -12.26
C ILE A 274 -4.17 -9.55 -11.65
N THR A 275 -3.41 -10.32 -12.45
CA THR A 275 -2.28 -11.11 -11.93
C THR A 275 -1.21 -10.23 -11.27
N LEU A 276 -0.88 -9.07 -11.87
CA LEU A 276 0.10 -8.13 -11.33
C LEU A 276 -0.40 -7.41 -10.07
N ALA A 277 -1.67 -6.99 -10.05
CA ALA A 277 -2.28 -6.40 -8.86
C ALA A 277 -2.32 -7.39 -7.69
N ASN A 278 -2.59 -8.66 -7.98
CA ASN A 278 -2.56 -9.72 -6.98
C ASN A 278 -1.15 -9.91 -6.41
N LEU A 279 -0.11 -9.88 -7.25
CA LEU A 279 1.28 -9.95 -6.78
C LEU A 279 1.62 -8.84 -5.77
N GLN A 280 1.26 -7.60 -6.09
CA GLN A 280 1.49 -6.46 -5.21
C GLN A 280 0.76 -6.63 -3.86
N SER A 281 -0.49 -7.12 -3.91
CA SER A 281 -1.27 -7.42 -2.72
C SER A 281 -0.67 -8.57 -1.89
N ALA A 282 -0.17 -9.62 -2.55
CA ALA A 282 0.44 -10.79 -1.93
C ALA A 282 1.74 -10.41 -1.19
N ALA A 283 2.59 -9.58 -1.79
CA ALA A 283 3.81 -9.08 -1.15
C ALA A 283 3.53 -8.41 0.20
N VAL A 284 2.44 -7.63 0.30
CA VAL A 284 2.03 -7.00 1.57
C VAL A 284 1.37 -8.00 2.52
N SER A 285 0.47 -8.83 2.00
CA SER A 285 -0.35 -9.75 2.81
C SER A 285 0.49 -10.84 3.48
N ILE A 286 1.54 -11.31 2.82
CA ILE A 286 2.46 -12.32 3.37
C ILE A 286 3.26 -11.76 4.56
N ALA A 287 3.68 -10.50 4.49
CA ALA A 287 4.38 -9.84 5.60
C ALA A 287 3.44 -9.41 6.74
N LYS A 288 2.24 -8.94 6.40
CA LYS A 288 1.25 -8.45 7.39
C LYS A 288 0.53 -9.60 8.10
N GLY A 289 0.31 -10.71 7.41
CA GLY A 289 -0.61 -11.76 7.83
C GLY A 289 -2.09 -11.42 7.58
N PRO A 290 -3.00 -12.37 7.87
CA PRO A 290 -4.43 -12.21 7.64
C PRO A 290 -5.02 -11.12 8.54
N SER A 291 -5.97 -10.36 8.02
CA SER A 291 -6.65 -9.31 8.81
C SER A 291 -7.59 -9.89 9.87
N ASN A 292 -8.03 -11.14 9.71
CA ASN A 292 -8.85 -11.85 10.69
C ASN A 292 -7.95 -12.68 11.62
N PRO A 293 -7.88 -12.38 12.93
CA PRO A 293 -7.05 -13.12 13.88
C PRO A 293 -7.33 -14.62 13.95
N ASN A 294 -8.57 -15.06 13.67
CA ASN A 294 -8.93 -16.48 13.67
C ASN A 294 -8.24 -17.29 12.56
N LEU A 295 -7.66 -16.61 11.56
CA LEU A 295 -6.90 -17.25 10.50
C LEU A 295 -5.42 -17.42 10.85
N LEU A 296 -4.93 -16.81 11.95
CA LEU A 296 -3.54 -16.91 12.36
C LEU A 296 -3.11 -18.36 12.67
N GLN A 297 -4.04 -19.21 13.12
CA GLN A 297 -3.78 -20.63 13.34
C GLN A 297 -3.42 -21.41 12.07
N TYR A 298 -3.77 -20.88 10.89
CA TYR A 298 -3.47 -21.49 9.59
C TYR A 298 -2.24 -20.86 8.92
N VAL A 299 -1.64 -19.84 9.55
CA VAL A 299 -0.43 -19.19 9.05
C VAL A 299 0.77 -20.03 9.47
N ASN A 300 1.57 -20.45 8.49
CA ASN A 300 2.85 -21.09 8.72
C ASN A 300 3.95 -20.02 8.63
N PRO A 301 4.48 -19.50 9.76
CA PRO A 301 5.53 -18.51 9.72
C PRO A 301 6.85 -19.12 9.21
N PRO A 302 7.74 -18.30 8.61
CA PRO A 302 9.06 -18.77 8.22
C PRO A 302 9.81 -19.32 9.43
N THR A 303 10.41 -20.50 9.31
CA THR A 303 11.16 -21.16 10.40
C THR A 303 12.62 -20.74 10.40
N ASP A 304 13.19 -20.45 9.24
CA ASP A 304 14.57 -20.06 9.03
C ASP A 304 14.84 -18.59 9.39
N SER A 305 16.05 -18.31 9.89
CA SER A 305 16.44 -16.98 10.35
C SER A 305 16.50 -15.95 9.22
N ALA A 306 16.81 -16.39 8.01
CA ALA A 306 16.99 -15.50 6.87
C ALA A 306 15.66 -14.99 6.32
N SER A 307 14.67 -15.87 6.13
CA SER A 307 13.31 -15.50 5.74
C SER A 307 12.60 -14.70 6.83
N LYS A 308 12.84 -14.99 8.12
CA LYS A 308 12.35 -14.13 9.22
C LYS A 308 12.91 -12.71 9.13
N LYS A 309 14.18 -12.55 8.78
CA LYS A 309 14.81 -11.24 8.57
C LYS A 309 14.18 -10.51 7.38
N LEU A 310 13.90 -11.21 6.28
CA LEU A 310 13.26 -10.63 5.10
C LEU A 310 11.79 -10.25 5.38
N CYS A 311 11.04 -11.08 6.09
CA CYS A 311 9.67 -10.80 6.57
C CYS A 311 9.61 -9.47 7.35
N LYS A 312 10.57 -9.24 8.26
CA LYS A 312 10.66 -7.99 9.04
C LYS A 312 11.17 -6.80 8.23
N ASN A 313 11.76 -7.05 7.06
CA ASN A 313 12.39 -6.06 6.20
C ASN A 313 11.63 -5.92 4.88
N GLN A 314 10.32 -5.65 4.98
CA GLN A 314 9.48 -5.34 3.82
C GLN A 314 9.04 -3.87 3.85
N LYS A 315 9.25 -3.17 2.74
CA LYS A 315 8.83 -1.80 2.52
C LYS A 315 7.45 -1.82 1.89
N VAL A 316 6.52 -1.12 2.53
CA VAL A 316 5.15 -0.95 2.04
C VAL A 316 4.82 0.53 2.05
N TYR A 317 4.15 0.99 0.99
CA TYR A 317 3.59 2.34 0.99
C TYR A 317 2.35 2.37 1.88
N SER A 318 2.36 3.21 2.92
CA SER A 318 1.24 3.38 3.83
C SER A 318 0.88 4.86 3.92
N THR A 319 -0.39 5.19 3.72
CA THR A 319 -0.92 6.54 3.96
C THR A 319 -1.16 6.81 5.45
N ALA A 320 -1.11 5.78 6.30
CA ALA A 320 -1.33 5.89 7.74
C ALA A 320 -0.04 6.20 8.54
N HIS A 321 1.14 6.06 7.93
CA HIS A 321 2.43 6.22 8.61
C HIS A 321 3.31 7.23 7.86
N PHE A 322 4.06 8.04 8.62
CA PHE A 322 5.04 8.98 8.07
C PHE A 322 6.46 8.57 8.49
N ASN A 323 7.38 8.56 7.53
CA ASN A 323 8.81 8.35 7.79
C ASN A 323 9.48 9.71 8.00
N PHE A 324 10.00 9.97 9.20
CA PHE A 324 10.82 11.15 9.49
C PHE A 324 12.27 10.75 9.75
N SER A 325 13.21 11.61 9.34
CA SER A 325 14.62 11.40 9.64
C SER A 325 14.87 11.72 11.12
N LEU A 326 15.07 10.67 11.93
CA LEU A 326 15.41 10.80 13.33
C LEU A 326 16.68 11.63 13.54
N PHE A 327 17.63 11.53 12.60
CA PHE A 327 18.86 12.33 12.63
C PHE A 327 18.55 13.84 12.65
N TRP A 328 17.74 14.32 11.71
CA TRP A 328 17.39 15.75 11.65
C TRP A 328 16.53 16.18 12.84
N LEU A 329 15.62 15.33 13.30
CA LEU A 329 14.83 15.58 14.49
C LEU A 329 15.73 15.79 15.72
N ILE A 330 16.67 14.88 15.97
CA ILE A 330 17.61 14.96 17.09
C ILE A 330 18.54 16.17 16.92
N LEU A 331 19.03 16.45 15.71
CA LEU A 331 19.91 17.58 15.46
C LEU A 331 19.23 18.92 15.78
N VAL A 332 18.00 19.12 15.33
CA VAL A 332 17.25 20.35 15.59
C VAL A 332 16.92 20.49 17.08
N LEU A 333 16.44 19.42 17.73
CA LEU A 333 16.12 19.43 19.15
C LEU A 333 17.36 19.66 20.02
N SER A 334 18.48 19.00 19.72
CA SER A 334 19.72 19.16 20.47
C SER A 334 20.34 20.54 20.28
N LEU A 335 20.44 21.04 19.05
CA LEU A 335 20.97 22.37 18.77
C LEU A 335 20.09 23.46 19.40
N GLY A 336 18.77 23.35 19.28
CA GLY A 336 17.82 24.26 19.92
C GLY A 336 17.96 24.26 21.45
N THR A 337 18.09 23.08 22.05
CA THR A 337 18.31 22.95 23.50
C THR A 337 19.64 23.58 23.93
N VAL A 338 20.72 23.36 23.16
CA VAL A 338 22.02 23.98 23.43
C VAL A 338 21.93 25.51 23.34
N LEU A 339 21.25 26.06 22.33
CA LEU A 339 21.06 27.51 22.20
C LEU A 339 20.25 28.09 23.36
N LEU A 340 19.18 27.42 23.79
CA LEU A 340 18.38 27.84 24.95
C LEU A 340 19.20 27.79 26.24
N LEU A 341 19.95 26.71 26.47
CA LEU A 341 20.83 26.59 27.64
C LEU A 341 21.94 27.64 27.61
N LEU A 342 22.54 27.90 26.45
CA LEU A 342 23.55 28.95 26.30
C LEU A 342 22.94 30.32 26.62
N SER A 343 21.77 30.64 26.07
CA SER A 343 21.07 31.89 26.36
C SER A 343 20.78 32.07 27.84
N TYR A 344 20.31 31.02 28.52
CA TYR A 344 19.96 31.09 29.95
C TYR A 344 21.18 31.15 30.86
N THR A 345 22.29 30.51 30.47
CA THR A 345 23.48 30.40 31.32
C THR A 345 24.51 31.50 31.07
N LEU A 346 24.54 32.11 29.88
CA LEU A 346 25.57 33.09 29.51
C LEU A 346 25.61 34.28 30.46
N GLU A 347 24.45 34.84 30.81
CA GLU A 347 24.37 36.00 31.72
C GLU A 347 24.85 35.69 33.15
N PRO A 348 24.34 34.63 33.84
CA PRO A 348 24.89 34.20 35.13
C PRO A 348 26.39 33.89 35.09
N PHE A 349 26.87 33.29 33.99
CA PHE A 349 28.27 32.89 33.86
C PHE A 349 29.18 34.10 33.65
N VAL A 350 28.79 35.04 32.79
CA VAL A 350 29.48 36.34 32.61
C VAL A 350 29.47 37.11 33.93
N ARG A 351 28.37 37.06 34.71
CA ARG A 351 28.30 37.64 36.06
C ARG A 351 29.30 37.04 37.03
N LEU A 352 29.44 35.73 37.03
CA LEU A 352 30.40 35.03 37.88
C LEU A 352 31.86 35.34 37.48
N ILE A 353 32.16 35.37 36.18
CA ILE A 353 33.51 35.67 35.66
C ILE A 353 33.89 37.12 35.96
N GLN A 354 33.01 38.09 35.69
CA GLN A 354 33.28 39.49 35.97
C GLN A 354 33.50 39.72 37.48
N ARG A 355 32.65 39.15 38.36
CA ARG A 355 32.86 39.24 39.82
C ARG A 355 34.21 38.67 40.27
N ARG A 356 34.70 37.61 39.63
CA ARG A 356 36.03 37.04 39.94
C ARG A 356 37.19 37.85 39.35
N ARG A 357 37.02 38.47 38.18
CA ARG A 357 38.03 39.33 37.53
C ARG A 357 38.13 40.73 38.12
N TRP A 358 37.07 41.22 38.80
CA TRP A 358 37.06 42.46 39.59
C TRP A 358 38.14 42.53 40.68
N LEU A 359 38.84 41.43 40.98
CA LEU A 359 39.99 41.41 41.88
C LEU A 359 41.33 41.77 41.18
N ARG A 360 41.38 42.00 39.85
CA ARG A 360 42.65 42.17 39.12
C ARG A 360 42.75 43.31 38.09
N TYR A 361 41.67 44.01 37.71
CA TYR A 361 41.74 45.08 36.70
C TYR A 361 40.71 46.20 36.93
N ASP A 362 40.94 47.36 36.29
CA ASP A 362 40.31 48.66 36.55
C ASP A 362 38.76 48.60 36.62
N PRO A 363 38.15 48.84 37.80
CA PRO A 363 36.74 48.56 38.07
C PRO A 363 35.74 49.48 37.36
N LEU A 364 36.17 50.60 36.77
CA LEU A 364 35.27 51.63 36.23
C LEU A 364 34.71 51.31 34.84
N VAL A 365 35.51 50.70 33.95
CA VAL A 365 35.11 50.47 32.55
C VAL A 365 34.15 49.29 32.42
N ASP A 366 34.42 48.19 33.13
CA ASP A 366 33.56 46.99 33.14
C ASP A 366 32.24 47.22 33.93
N ALA A 367 32.23 48.15 34.90
CA ALA A 367 31.02 48.48 35.65
C ALA A 367 29.99 49.24 34.80
N TYR A 368 30.44 50.17 33.96
CA TYR A 368 29.54 50.97 33.13
C TYR A 368 28.80 50.10 32.10
N ALA A 369 29.52 49.28 31.32
CA ALA A 369 28.91 48.44 30.28
C ALA A 369 27.88 47.45 30.85
N ARG A 370 28.11 46.94 32.07
CA ARG A 370 27.13 46.13 32.78
C ARG A 370 25.92 46.95 33.24
N LEU A 371 26.14 48.09 33.88
CA LEU A 371 25.03 48.92 34.35
C LEU A 371 24.20 49.41 33.17
N GLU A 372 24.82 49.75 32.05
CA GLU A 372 24.14 50.09 30.79
C GLU A 372 23.32 48.92 30.24
N TRP A 373 23.88 47.69 30.23
CA TRP A 373 23.13 46.49 29.83
C TRP A 373 21.91 46.26 30.73
N THR A 374 22.13 46.23 32.05
CA THR A 374 21.06 45.98 33.02
C THR A 374 20.02 47.11 33.04
N THR A 375 20.40 48.37 32.88
CA THR A 375 19.45 49.50 32.86
C THR A 375 18.58 49.53 31.61
N ASN A 376 19.05 48.95 30.49
CA ASN A 376 18.28 48.80 29.26
C ASN A 376 17.33 47.58 29.26
N GLU A 377 17.38 46.73 30.28
CA GLU A 377 16.40 45.66 30.45
C GLU A 377 15.00 46.22 30.68
N THR A 378 13.98 45.51 30.16
CA THR A 378 12.61 46.02 30.09
C THR A 378 12.07 46.47 31.47
N LEU A 379 12.34 45.68 32.51
CA LEU A 379 11.88 45.99 33.88
C LEU A 379 12.64 47.17 34.51
N GLN A 380 13.91 47.36 34.17
CA GLN A 380 14.70 48.50 34.63
C GLN A 380 14.33 49.80 33.92
N LEU A 381 14.00 49.74 32.63
CA LEU A 381 13.41 50.88 31.91
C LEU A 381 12.06 51.29 32.50
N GLN A 382 11.21 50.31 32.85
CA GLN A 382 9.95 50.59 33.55
C GLN A 382 10.19 51.23 34.91
N ARG A 383 11.13 50.69 35.71
CA ARG A 383 11.56 51.28 36.98
C ARG A 383 11.96 52.74 36.82
N LEU A 384 12.87 53.04 35.89
CA LEU A 384 13.34 54.39 35.61
C LEU A 384 12.18 55.33 35.24
N ALA A 385 11.25 54.87 34.39
CA ALA A 385 10.07 55.66 34.02
C ALA A 385 9.13 55.97 35.21
N HIS A 386 8.99 55.04 36.16
CA HIS A 386 8.27 55.27 37.41
C HIS A 386 9.03 56.17 38.39
N GLU A 387 10.35 56.00 38.48
CA GLU A 387 11.25 56.76 39.35
C GLU A 387 11.37 58.23 38.93
N GLU A 388 11.39 58.53 37.63
CA GLU A 388 11.32 59.89 37.08
C GLU A 388 10.00 60.60 37.43
N LEU A 389 8.91 59.84 37.53
CA LEU A 389 7.65 60.35 38.05
C LEU A 389 7.65 60.45 39.58
N GLY A 390 8.72 60.06 40.28
CA GLY A 390 8.81 60.03 41.74
C GLY A 390 7.86 59.01 42.37
N VAL A 391 7.61 57.88 41.70
CA VAL A 391 6.69 56.83 42.13
C VAL A 391 7.47 55.54 42.42
N GLY A 392 7.21 54.96 43.60
CA GLY A 392 7.87 53.76 44.08
C GLY A 392 9.22 54.06 44.73
N GLU A 393 9.48 53.42 45.86
CA GLU A 393 10.82 53.31 46.43
C GLU A 393 11.39 51.97 46.00
N TRP A 394 12.54 51.97 45.32
CA TRP A 394 13.03 50.80 44.59
C TRP A 394 14.24 50.13 45.25
N LYS A 395 14.31 48.81 45.18
CA LYS A 395 15.45 47.97 45.55
C LYS A 395 15.85 47.09 44.37
N GLY A 396 17.13 46.73 44.30
CA GLY A 396 17.66 45.95 43.17
C GLY A 396 17.85 46.80 41.91
N CYS A 397 18.12 48.10 42.06
CA CYS A 397 18.29 49.06 40.95
C CYS A 397 19.50 48.77 40.03
N VAL A 398 20.31 47.77 40.39
CA VAL A 398 21.48 47.29 39.66
C VAL A 398 21.42 45.78 39.37
N ASP A 399 20.28 45.14 39.66
CA ASP A 399 19.99 43.73 39.38
C ASP A 399 19.00 43.62 38.20
N ASP A 400 18.69 42.42 37.71
CA ASP A 400 17.87 42.27 36.49
C ASP A 400 16.38 42.55 36.75
N VAL A 401 15.92 42.31 37.98
CA VAL A 401 14.52 42.49 38.40
C VAL A 401 14.45 43.52 39.54
N PRO A 402 14.10 44.79 39.25
CA PRO A 402 13.86 45.78 40.29
C PRO A 402 12.52 45.51 40.99
N VAL A 403 12.50 45.67 42.30
CA VAL A 403 11.29 45.49 43.12
C VAL A 403 11.07 46.71 43.99
N THR A 404 9.82 47.05 44.28
CA THR A 404 9.53 48.09 45.27
C THR A 404 9.90 47.61 46.67
N VAL A 405 10.34 48.53 47.53
CA VAL A 405 10.66 48.23 48.93
C VAL A 405 9.44 47.71 49.67
N ASP A 406 8.26 48.26 49.36
CA ASP A 406 6.96 47.74 49.78
C ASP A 406 6.13 47.32 48.56
N GLY A 407 5.74 46.05 48.51
CA GLY A 407 4.95 45.47 47.43
C GLY A 407 3.52 46.03 47.32
N ARG A 408 3.08 46.87 48.28
CA ARG A 408 1.77 47.54 48.25
C ARG A 408 1.82 48.94 47.62
N GLN A 409 3.01 49.44 47.28
CA GLN A 409 3.14 50.76 46.65
C GLN A 409 2.48 50.78 45.28
N ARG A 410 1.67 51.81 45.04
CA ARG A 410 1.01 52.01 43.75
C ARG A 410 2.03 52.56 42.75
N LEU A 411 2.12 51.90 41.59
CA LEU A 411 2.96 52.34 40.49
C LEU A 411 2.26 53.38 39.60
N ALA A 412 3.02 54.03 38.72
CA ALA A 412 2.46 55.00 37.78
C ALA A 412 1.44 54.31 36.86
N VAL A 413 0.37 55.03 36.55
CA VAL A 413 -0.72 54.56 35.69
C VAL A 413 -0.66 55.28 34.36
N LEU A 414 -1.24 54.68 33.32
CA LEU A 414 -1.31 55.32 32.01
C LEU A 414 -2.31 56.48 32.01
N ASP A 415 -1.88 57.64 31.55
CA ASP A 415 -2.76 58.75 31.24
C ASP A 415 -3.32 58.62 29.83
N VAL A 416 -4.62 58.38 29.75
CA VAL A 416 -5.36 58.22 28.49
C VAL A 416 -6.10 59.49 28.07
N SER A 417 -5.78 60.63 28.71
CA SER A 417 -6.42 61.92 28.40
C SER A 417 -6.13 62.41 26.97
N ASP A 418 -4.97 62.06 26.41
CA ASP A 418 -4.66 62.18 24.97
C ASP A 418 -4.37 60.80 24.39
N LEU A 419 -5.35 60.24 23.68
CA LEU A 419 -5.23 58.92 23.05
C LEU A 419 -4.13 58.86 21.98
N ARG A 420 -3.68 59.99 21.43
CA ARG A 420 -2.60 60.05 20.44
C ARG A 420 -1.22 60.17 21.06
N HIS A 421 -1.13 60.40 22.37
CA HIS A 421 0.14 60.56 23.06
C HIS A 421 0.04 60.11 24.54
N PRO A 422 -0.15 58.80 24.80
CA PRO A 422 -0.29 58.30 26.16
C PRO A 422 1.03 58.46 26.93
N ARG A 423 0.94 58.96 28.17
CA ARG A 423 2.09 59.14 29.07
C ARG A 423 1.81 58.46 30.40
N LEU A 424 2.86 58.09 31.12
CA LEU A 424 2.69 57.67 32.51
C LEU A 424 2.38 58.90 33.38
N LYS A 425 1.45 58.74 34.33
CA LYS A 425 1.14 59.72 35.37
C LYS A 425 1.16 59.07 36.75
N ARG A 426 1.38 59.88 37.78
CA ARG A 426 1.27 59.41 39.16
C ARG A 426 -0.11 58.79 39.41
N PRO A 427 -0.19 57.67 40.15
CA PRO A 427 -1.48 57.13 40.54
C PRO A 427 -2.24 58.18 41.36
N ALA A 428 -3.56 58.26 41.18
CA ALA A 428 -4.38 59.09 42.05
C ALA A 428 -4.23 58.60 43.50
N LYS A 429 -4.08 59.55 44.44
CA LYS A 429 -4.07 59.24 45.87
C LYS A 429 -5.29 58.38 46.19
N GLY A 430 -5.07 57.30 46.92
CA GLY A 430 -6.17 56.44 47.36
C GLY A 430 -7.13 57.21 48.25
N TYR A 431 -8.40 56.79 48.29
CA TYR A 431 -9.41 57.37 49.19
C TYR A 431 -8.89 57.43 50.65
N GLU A 432 -8.11 56.44 51.08
CA GLU A 432 -7.45 56.42 52.41
C GLU A 432 -6.36 57.49 52.61
N GLU A 433 -5.58 57.84 51.57
CA GLU A 433 -4.59 58.93 51.64
C GLU A 433 -5.23 60.32 51.55
N VAL A 434 -6.41 60.42 50.94
CA VAL A 434 -7.22 61.65 50.92
C VAL A 434 -7.92 61.84 52.27
N LEU A 435 -8.43 60.76 52.87
CA LEU A 435 -9.05 60.76 54.21
C LEU A 435 -8.04 61.08 55.33
N ALA A 436 -6.79 60.58 55.25
CA ALA A 436 -5.75 60.93 56.21
C ALA A 436 -5.35 62.42 56.19
N GLY A 437 -5.73 63.18 55.15
CA GLY A 437 -5.58 64.63 55.06
C GLY A 437 -6.88 65.42 55.31
N HIS A 438 -7.97 64.74 55.65
CA HIS A 438 -9.30 65.32 55.87
C HIS A 438 -9.96 64.70 57.12
N ASP A 439 -9.32 64.91 58.27
CA ASP A 439 -10.04 64.86 59.55
C ASP A 439 -11.02 66.05 59.59
N GLY A 440 -12.26 65.79 59.18
CA GLY A 440 -13.36 66.75 59.28
C GLY A 440 -14.43 66.61 58.20
N ASP A 441 -15.13 65.46 58.15
CA ASP A 441 -16.61 65.39 58.17
C ASP A 441 -17.18 64.09 57.58
N THR A 442 -17.92 63.39 58.45
CA THR A 442 -19.08 62.49 58.29
C THR A 442 -19.36 61.63 57.03
N VAL A 443 -19.30 60.30 57.26
CA VAL A 443 -20.30 59.22 57.02
C VAL A 443 -21.01 59.08 55.66
N ALA A 444 -20.82 57.92 54.99
CA ALA A 444 -21.87 56.92 54.70
C ALA A 444 -21.37 55.71 53.87
N SER A 445 -21.81 54.53 54.31
CA SER A 445 -21.64 53.17 53.78
C SER A 445 -22.41 52.88 52.49
N VAL A 446 -21.88 52.06 51.57
CA VAL A 446 -22.63 51.05 50.78
C VAL A 446 -21.69 49.91 50.29
N GLU A 447 -22.02 48.66 50.65
CA GLU A 447 -21.51 47.40 50.06
C GLU A 447 -22.30 46.97 48.80
N ARG A 448 -21.60 46.39 47.82
CA ARG A 448 -21.99 45.27 46.92
C ARG A 448 -20.95 45.15 45.80
N GLY A 449 -20.54 44.02 45.26
CA GLY A 449 -20.97 42.62 45.34
C GLY A 449 -20.26 41.88 44.19
N ARG A 450 -19.75 40.68 44.47
CA ARG A 450 -18.98 39.76 43.61
C ARG A 450 -19.85 39.11 42.52
N ALA A 451 -19.28 38.78 41.36
CA ALA A 451 -19.65 37.61 40.56
C ALA A 451 -18.49 37.18 39.64
N GLU A 452 -17.99 35.97 39.86
CA GLU A 452 -17.17 35.16 38.96
C GLU A 452 -18.11 34.28 38.13
N GLU A 453 -17.75 34.00 36.87
CA GLU A 453 -18.28 32.88 36.09
C GLU A 453 -17.11 32.13 35.44
N GLU A 454 -17.00 30.85 35.79
CA GLU A 454 -16.17 29.82 35.15
C GLU A 454 -16.90 29.23 33.93
N GLY A 455 -16.12 28.72 32.97
CA GLY A 455 -16.60 27.85 31.89
C GLY A 455 -15.49 26.91 31.43
N GLU A 456 -15.62 25.63 31.82
CA GLU A 456 -14.85 24.49 31.32
C GLU A 456 -15.36 23.99 29.96
N GLY A 457 -14.48 23.32 29.20
CA GLY A 457 -14.88 22.20 28.34
C GLY A 457 -14.02 22.01 27.07
N GLU A 458 -13.25 20.90 27.02
CA GLU A 458 -13.02 20.05 25.83
C GLU A 458 -12.09 18.87 26.24
N GLU A 459 -12.60 17.65 26.39
CA GLU A 459 -12.88 16.58 25.39
C GLU A 459 -11.61 15.79 24.97
N LYS A 460 -11.51 14.56 25.51
CA LYS A 460 -10.47 13.55 25.22
C LYS A 460 -10.82 12.77 23.96
N LYS A 461 -9.85 12.62 23.04
CA LYS A 461 -9.85 11.58 22.00
C LYS A 461 -8.87 10.48 22.36
N GLU A 462 -9.37 9.25 22.50
CA GLU A 462 -8.57 8.03 22.58
C GLU A 462 -8.26 7.54 21.15
N GLY A 463 -6.97 7.38 20.83
CA GLY A 463 -6.49 6.71 19.63
C GLY A 463 -6.15 5.27 19.95
N VAL A 464 -6.73 4.34 19.20
CA VAL A 464 -6.39 2.91 19.24
C VAL A 464 -5.12 2.68 18.41
N GLU A 465 -4.07 2.23 19.09
CA GLU A 465 -2.77 1.88 18.52
C GLU A 465 -2.84 0.44 17.96
N SER A 466 -2.66 0.25 16.65
CA SER A 466 -2.46 -1.08 16.05
C SER A 466 -0.96 -1.36 15.93
N SER A 467 -0.45 -2.30 16.72
CA SER A 467 0.95 -2.74 16.63
C SER A 467 1.17 -3.59 15.37
N VAL A 468 2.18 -3.22 14.59
CA VAL A 468 2.67 -3.96 13.43
C VAL A 468 3.90 -4.76 13.85
N ALA A 469 3.81 -6.08 13.70
CA ALA A 469 4.85 -7.03 13.27
C ALA A 469 4.57 -8.40 13.93
N GLN A 470 4.00 -9.35 13.18
CA GLN A 470 3.81 -10.71 13.68
C GLN A 470 4.56 -11.73 12.79
N CYS A 471 5.87 -11.48 12.61
CA CYS A 471 6.83 -12.48 12.12
C CYS A 471 7.32 -13.42 13.25
N ASP A 472 6.92 -13.18 14.51
CA ASP A 472 7.24 -14.00 15.67
C ASP A 472 5.93 -14.46 16.33
N SER A 473 5.32 -15.53 15.82
CA SER A 473 4.30 -16.27 16.59
C SER A 473 5.03 -17.30 17.44
N PRO A 474 5.03 -17.20 18.78
CA PRO A 474 5.48 -18.29 19.63
C PRO A 474 4.50 -19.44 19.47
N ILE A 475 4.99 -20.58 18.98
CA ILE A 475 4.29 -21.86 19.07
C ILE A 475 4.09 -22.15 20.56
N SER A 476 2.85 -22.08 21.02
CA SER A 476 2.43 -22.78 22.23
C SER A 476 2.27 -24.26 21.88
N PRO A 477 2.95 -25.18 22.59
CA PRO A 477 2.72 -26.61 22.43
C PRO A 477 1.65 -27.06 23.42
N LEU A 478 0.42 -27.27 22.95
CA LEU A 478 -0.68 -27.92 23.66
C LEU A 478 -1.63 -28.45 22.56
N GLU A 479 -2.03 -29.72 22.45
CA GLU A 479 -1.87 -30.98 23.19
C GLU A 479 -2.27 -32.09 22.20
#